data_AF-A0A7C0V158-F1
#
_entry.id   AF-A0A7C0V158-F1
#
_cell.length_a   1.000
_cell.length_b   1.000
_cell.length_c   1.000
_cell.angle_alpha   90.00
_cell.angle_beta   90.00
_cell.angle_gamma   90.00
#
_symmetry.space_group_name_H-M   'P 1'
#
loop_
_entity.id
_entity.type
_entity.pdbx_description
1 polymer ?
#
loop_
_entity_poly.entity_id
_entity_poly.type
_entity_poly.pdbx_seq_one_letter_code
_entity_poly.pdbx_strand_id
1 'polypeptide(L)'
;MAIRVKLRLKSKLGLHREMDVIALVNSGFEADSPQVLVPVRIAKELDLYAHLLEARIESYGTVAGPVRVYVLPSSVEAWIEES
;
A
#
# COMPACT_ATOMS: atom_id res chain seq x y z
N MET A 1 3.05 0.70 19.09
CA MET A 1 3.84 -0.55 18.90
C MET A 1 4.06 -0.74 17.41
N ALA A 2 5.20 -1.29 16.98
CA ALA A 2 5.44 -1.57 15.57
C ALA A 2 6.16 -2.91 15.39
N ILE A 3 5.72 -3.70 14.43
CA ILE A 3 6.32 -4.99 14.07
C ILE A 3 6.65 -5.02 12.59
N ARG A 4 7.72 -5.74 12.24
CA ARG A 4 8.07 -6.02 10.86
C ARG A 4 7.53 -7.39 10.47
N VAL A 5 6.76 -7.43 9.40
CA VAL A 5 6.22 -8.67 8.83
C VAL A 5 6.58 -8.74 7.36
N LYS A 6 6.94 -9.94 6.90
CA LYS A 6 7.12 -10.21 5.48
C LYS A 6 5.74 -10.37 4.86
N LEU A 7 5.43 -9.52 3.88
CA LEU A 7 4.19 -9.61 3.11
C LEU A 7 4.51 -9.96 1.67
N ARG A 8 3.72 -10.85 1.08
CA ARG A 8 3.58 -10.94 -0.37
C ARG A 8 2.48 -10.00 -0.82
N LEU A 9 2.79 -9.13 -1.77
CA LEU A 9 1.84 -8.23 -2.41
C LEU A 9 1.64 -8.65 -3.86
N LYS A 10 0.39 -8.69 -4.31
CA LYS A 10 0.03 -8.93 -5.71
C LYS A 10 -0.89 -7.85 -6.23
N SER A 11 -0.49 -7.22 -7.34
CA SER A 11 -1.35 -6.26 -8.03
C SER A 11 -2.51 -6.98 -8.70
N LYS A 12 -3.72 -6.46 -8.51
CA LYS A 12 -4.92 -6.84 -9.27
C LYS A 12 -5.07 -6.04 -10.57
N LEU A 13 -4.22 -5.03 -10.76
CA LEU A 13 -4.22 -4.13 -11.90
C LEU A 13 -3.03 -4.41 -12.83
N GLY A 14 -3.14 -3.92 -14.06
CA GLY A 14 -2.05 -3.90 -15.03
C GLY A 14 -1.45 -5.28 -15.28
N LEU A 15 -0.12 -5.38 -15.20
CA LEU A 15 0.65 -6.60 -15.46
C LEU A 15 0.55 -7.68 -14.38
N HIS A 16 -0.35 -7.54 -13.39
CA HIS A 16 -0.56 -8.52 -12.30
C HIS A 16 0.72 -8.93 -11.57
N ARG A 17 1.64 -7.98 -11.37
CA ARG A 17 2.94 -8.23 -10.75
C ARG A 17 2.79 -8.55 -9.26
N GLU A 18 3.71 -9.37 -8.75
CA GLU A 18 3.79 -9.72 -7.35
C GLU A 18 5.22 -9.60 -6.82
N MET A 19 5.36 -9.35 -5.52
CA MET A 19 6.65 -9.27 -4.84
C MET A 19 6.53 -9.48 -3.33
N ASP A 20 7.67 -9.81 -2.72
CA ASP A 20 7.82 -9.81 -1.28
C ASP A 20 8.36 -8.49 -0.78
N VAL A 21 7.76 -7.97 0.29
CA VAL A 21 8.22 -6.76 0.98
C VAL A 21 8.27 -6.99 2.49
N ILE A 22 9.12 -6.23 3.16
CA ILE A 22 9.04 -6.10 4.62
C ILE A 22 8.15 -4.91 4.95
N ALA A 23 6.97 -5.17 5.49
CA ALA A 23 6.03 -4.14 5.91
C ALA A 23 6.20 -3.79 7.39
N LEU A 24 5.96 -2.51 7.72
CA LEU A 24 5.90 -2.01 9.09
C LEU A 24 4.44 -1.90 9.53
N VAL A 25 3.96 -2.87 10.31
CA VAL A 25 2.61 -2.83 10.89
C VAL A 25 2.68 -2.08 12.21
N ASN A 26 1.87 -1.04 12.35
CA ASN A 26 1.89 -0.15 13.51
C ASN A 26 0.51 0.43 13.81
N SER A 27 0.29 0.81 15.08
CA SER A 27 -0.94 1.46 15.56
C SER A 27 -0.96 2.99 15.35
N GLY A 28 0.00 3.53 14.61
CA GLY A 28 0.05 4.96 14.25
C GLY A 28 -0.57 5.25 12.87
N PHE A 29 -0.97 4.20 12.16
CA PHE A 29 -1.66 4.28 10.88
C PHE A 29 -2.88 3.36 10.93
N GLU A 30 -4.05 3.96 11.05
CA GLU A 30 -5.33 3.27 11.14
C GLU A 30 -6.25 3.74 10.00
N ALA A 31 -7.16 2.86 9.61
CA ALA A 31 -8.09 3.12 8.52
C ALA A 31 -9.35 2.27 8.68
N ASP A 32 -10.48 2.77 8.19
CA ASP A 32 -11.77 2.09 8.27
C ASP A 32 -11.86 0.83 7.39
N SER A 33 -10.89 0.64 6.49
CA SER A 33 -10.79 -0.52 5.62
C SER A 33 -9.34 -1.00 5.52
N PRO A 34 -9.09 -2.31 5.28
CA PRO A 34 -7.75 -2.81 5.05
C PRO A 34 -7.05 -2.06 3.91
N GLN A 35 -5.88 -1.51 4.20
CA GLN A 35 -5.08 -0.79 3.21
C GLN A 35 -3.59 -0.85 3.56
N VAL A 36 -2.75 -0.71 2.53
CA VAL A 36 -1.29 -0.67 2.66
C VAL A 36 -0.75 0.59 2.01
N LEU A 37 0.06 1.36 2.75
CA LEU A 37 0.84 2.44 2.15
C LEU A 37 2.06 1.85 1.48
N VAL A 38 2.19 2.09 0.18
CA VAL A 38 3.33 1.64 -0.62
C VAL A 38 4.22 2.82 -1.02
N PRO A 39 5.54 2.72 -0.88
CA PRO A 39 6.46 3.69 -1.47
C PRO A 39 6.31 3.73 -3.00
N VAL A 40 6.61 4.88 -3.62
CA VAL A 40 6.54 5.06 -5.09
C VAL A 40 7.32 3.98 -5.84
N ARG A 41 8.46 3.54 -5.31
CA ARG A 41 9.25 2.45 -5.89
C ARG A 41 8.45 1.14 -5.98
N ILE A 42 7.83 0.74 -4.87
CA ILE A 42 7.02 -0.49 -4.80
C ILE A 42 5.78 -0.35 -5.71
N ALA A 43 5.16 0.83 -5.75
CA ALA A 43 4.04 1.09 -6.66
C ALA A 43 4.43 0.95 -8.14
N LYS A 44 5.64 1.34 -8.54
CA LYS A 44 6.15 1.13 -9.90
C LYS A 44 6.44 -0.33 -10.19
N GLU A 45 7.07 -1.03 -9.24
CA GLU A 45 7.39 -2.45 -9.40
C GLU A 45 6.13 -3.33 -9.45
N LEU A 46 5.06 -2.96 -8.74
CA LEU A 46 3.73 -3.60 -8.80
C LEU A 46 2.84 -3.10 -9.95
N ASP A 47 3.34 -2.20 -10.81
CA ASP A 47 2.59 -1.57 -11.91
C ASP A 47 1.45 -0.62 -11.50
N LEU A 48 1.18 -0.45 -10.19
CA LEU A 48 0.16 0.45 -9.65
C LEU A 48 0.37 1.92 -10.06
N TYR A 49 1.62 2.35 -10.22
CA TYR A 49 1.94 3.73 -10.60
C TYR A 49 1.39 4.12 -11.98
N ALA A 50 1.26 3.16 -12.91
CA ALA A 50 0.68 3.39 -14.23
C ALA A 50 -0.82 3.70 -14.15
N HIS A 51 -1.48 3.32 -13.05
CA HIS A 51 -2.93 3.46 -12.83
C HIS A 51 -3.31 4.67 -11.97
N LEU A 52 -2.37 5.60 -11.69
CA LEU A 52 -2.65 6.74 -10.80
C LEU A 52 -3.76 7.69 -11.31
N LEU A 53 -4.09 7.66 -12.61
CA LEU A 53 -5.22 8.43 -13.15
C LEU A 53 -6.58 7.90 -12.68
N GLU A 54 -6.64 6.63 -12.27
CA GLU A 54 -7.84 5.97 -11.72
C GLU A 54 -7.94 6.15 -10.19
N ALA A 55 -6.90 6.69 -9.56
CA ALA A 55 -6.82 6.82 -8.11
C ALA A 55 -7.71 7.96 -7.59
N ARG A 56 -8.34 7.73 -6.42
CA ARG A 56 -8.91 8.82 -5.62
C ARG A 56 -7.78 9.54 -4.87
N ILE A 57 -7.88 10.86 -4.76
CA ILE A 57 -6.95 11.65 -3.94
C ILE A 57 -7.61 11.88 -2.58
N GLU A 58 -6.97 11.41 -1.52
CA GLU A 58 -7.50 11.49 -0.15
C GLU A 58 -6.54 12.23 0.78
N SER A 59 -7.10 12.85 1.81
CA SER A 59 -6.34 13.55 2.85
C SER A 59 -6.12 12.64 4.05
N TYR A 60 -4.85 12.44 4.42
CA TYR A 60 -4.43 11.63 5.56
C TYR A 60 -3.84 12.53 6.64
N GLY A 61 -4.29 12.36 7.88
CA GLY A 61 -3.72 13.08 9.02
C GLY A 61 -2.32 12.56 9.37
N THR A 62 -1.38 13.48 9.61
CA THR A 62 -0.06 13.15 10.16
C THR A 62 0.27 14.11 11.31
N VAL A 63 1.32 13.80 12.07
CA VAL A 63 1.82 14.70 13.13
C VAL A 63 2.23 16.08 12.58
N ALA A 64 2.68 16.15 11.33
CA ALA A 64 3.07 17.39 10.67
C ALA A 64 1.92 18.10 9.92
N GLY A 65 0.70 17.60 10.04
CA GLY A 65 -0.48 18.08 9.30
C GLY A 65 -0.97 17.11 8.22
N PRO A 66 -2.03 17.47 7.48
CA PRO A 66 -2.62 16.60 6.47
C PRO A 66 -1.72 16.45 5.24
N VAL A 67 -1.66 15.24 4.68
CA VAL A 67 -0.99 14.94 3.42
C VAL A 67 -1.97 14.37 2.40
N ARG A 68 -1.75 14.63 1.12
CA ARG A 68 -2.55 14.03 0.04
C ARG A 68 -1.92 12.72 -0.41
N VAL A 69 -2.74 11.67 -0.48
CA VAL A 69 -2.34 10.33 -0.89
C VAL A 69 -3.20 9.88 -2.07
N TYR A 70 -2.59 9.22 -3.03
CA TYR A 70 -3.31 8.52 -4.11
C TYR A 70 -3.74 7.16 -3.59
N VAL A 71 -5.04 6.88 -3.64
CA VAL A 71 -5.61 5.62 -3.18
C VAL A 71 -6.24 4.90 -4.36
N LEU A 72 -5.84 3.65 -4.57
CA LEU A 72 -6.41 2.73 -5.55
C LEU A 72 -7.20 1.66 -4.78
N PRO A 73 -8.53 1.80 -4.62
CA PRO A 73 -9.33 0.83 -3.89
C PRO A 73 -9.26 -0.56 -4.53
N SER A 74 -9.22 -1.61 -3.72
CA SER A 74 -9.26 -3.00 -4.19
C SER A 74 -8.20 -3.35 -5.27
N SER A 75 -7.03 -2.72 -5.21
CA SER A 75 -5.98 -2.83 -6.24
C SER A 75 -4.89 -3.85 -5.93
N VAL A 76 -4.80 -4.31 -4.69
CA VAL A 76 -3.78 -5.24 -4.23
C VAL A 76 -4.38 -6.32 -3.35
N GLU A 77 -3.82 -7.52 -3.47
CA GLU A 77 -3.99 -8.61 -2.51
C GLU A 77 -2.70 -8.72 -1.69
N ALA A 78 -2.84 -9.03 -0.40
CA ALA A 78 -1.72 -9.09 0.52
C ALA A 78 -1.85 -10.32 1.43
N TRP A 79 -0.74 -11.04 1.60
CA TRP A 79 -0.65 -12.20 2.49
C TRP A 79 0.60 -12.08 3.35
N ILE A 80 0.54 -12.63 4.56
CA ILE A 80 1.75 -12.85 5.36
C ILE A 80 2.48 -14.02 4.72
N GLU A 81 3.76 -13.82 4.39
CA GLU A 81 4.62 -14.90 3.91
C GLU A 81 5.28 -15.55 5.14
N GLU A 82 4.81 -16.73 5.50
CA GLU A 82 5.45 -17.55 6.53
C GLU A 82 6.72 -18.18 5.95
N SER A 83 7.83 -18.09 6.69
CA SER A 83 9.14 -18.62 6.28
C SER A 83 9.31 -20.07 6.71
#